data_AF-A0A932EJZ5-F1
#
_entry.id   AF-A0A932EJZ5-F1
#
_cell.length_a   1.000
_cell.length_b   1.000
_cell.length_c   1.000
_cell.angle_alpha   90.00
_cell.angle_beta   90.00
_cell.angle_gamma   90.00
#
_symmetry.space_group_name_H-M   'P 1'
#
loop_
_entity.id
_entity.type
_entity.pdbx_description
1 polymer ?
#
loop_
_entity_poly.entity_id
_entity_poly.type
_entity_poly.pdbx_seq_one_letter_code
_entity_poly.pdbx_strand_id
1 'polypeptide(L)'
;MRRQQGPVDYVLPFLIIVCVGIILILVWNLWKALFGEDTTRAAYLHVIDGSAQMKTWNTDDYFSLSTDVVVRQGDEISVSNGSKVIVEFFDGTIMRMGGGSTVRFDLLDDKNDNPQLEISLLDGMIWINKIYKGTAETGLSIDLADIIVDSRAAGIFEVESGEDMAVRIFDVFNEDGVLVEILEKGGDKVVEEENVGVGQEVVLNDKILERYWQHQSPSVLAAVSDEFKQGDWYKWNVAEDTKPTVFEKFAGVDGAGLVKVEPEEVVGNGEIVEPE
;
A
#
# COMPACT_ATOMS: atom_id res chain seq x y z
N MET A 1 -59.06 -2.24 -51.53
CA MET A 1 -58.28 -3.34 -50.94
C MET A 1 -57.89 -2.97 -49.52
N ARG A 2 -58.53 -3.57 -48.51
CA ARG A 2 -58.12 -3.42 -47.09
C ARG A 2 -57.00 -4.42 -46.83
N ARG A 3 -55.76 -3.95 -46.67
CA ARG A 3 -54.66 -4.78 -46.16
C ARG A 3 -55.02 -5.18 -44.74
N GLN A 4 -55.32 -6.45 -44.51
CA GLN A 4 -55.36 -7.01 -43.16
C GLN A 4 -53.94 -6.95 -42.61
N GLN A 5 -53.71 -6.08 -41.63
CA GLN A 5 -52.45 -6.06 -40.89
C GLN A 5 -52.35 -7.37 -40.13
N GLY A 6 -51.28 -8.12 -40.39
CA GLY A 6 -51.04 -9.37 -39.69
C GLY A 6 -50.68 -9.06 -38.24
N PRO A 7 -50.95 -9.96 -37.28
CA PRO A 7 -50.50 -9.79 -35.90
C PRO A 7 -48.98 -9.57 -35.78
N VAL A 8 -48.21 -9.96 -36.81
CA VAL A 8 -46.77 -9.72 -36.96
C VAL A 8 -46.41 -8.23 -37.07
N ASP A 9 -47.31 -7.39 -37.62
CA ASP A 9 -47.05 -5.97 -37.83
C ASP A 9 -46.99 -5.18 -36.50
N TYR A 10 -47.59 -5.71 -35.43
CA TYR A 10 -47.54 -5.11 -34.10
C TYR A 10 -46.36 -5.61 -33.25
N VAL A 11 -45.88 -6.83 -33.50
CA VAL A 11 -44.78 -7.44 -32.72
C VAL A 11 -43.41 -6.91 -33.19
N LEU A 12 -43.25 -6.67 -34.48
CA LEU A 12 -42.00 -6.20 -35.07
C LEU A 12 -41.46 -4.87 -34.47
N PRO A 13 -42.25 -3.78 -34.33
CA PRO A 13 -41.75 -2.53 -33.76
C PRO A 13 -41.36 -2.66 -32.27
N PHE A 14 -42.06 -3.51 -31.51
CA PHE A 14 -41.70 -3.78 -30.12
C PHE A 14 -40.35 -4.50 -30.01
N LEU A 15 -40.13 -5.50 -30.86
CA LEU A 15 -38.88 -6.27 -30.89
C LEU A 15 -37.69 -5.37 -31.28
N ILE A 16 -37.88 -4.43 -32.22
CA ILE A 16 -36.86 -3.44 -32.60
C ILE A 16 -36.47 -2.57 -31.40
N ILE A 17 -37.44 -2.06 -30.62
CA ILE A 17 -37.17 -1.23 -29.45
C ILE A 17 -36.36 -2.01 -28.40
N VAL A 18 -36.71 -3.28 -28.15
CA VAL A 18 -35.97 -4.15 -27.23
C VAL A 18 -34.54 -4.38 -27.71
N CYS A 19 -34.34 -4.69 -29.00
CA CYS A 19 -33.01 -4.87 -29.56
C CYS A 19 -32.15 -3.61 -29.45
N VAL A 20 -32.70 -2.43 -29.74
CA VAL A 20 -31.98 -1.16 -29.59
C VAL A 20 -31.60 -0.92 -28.14
N GLY A 21 -32.51 -1.18 -27.19
CA GLY A 21 -32.21 -1.07 -25.76
C GLY A 21 -31.07 -1.98 -25.32
N ILE A 22 -31.07 -3.24 -25.75
CA ILE A 22 -29.99 -4.19 -25.46
C ILE A 22 -28.67 -3.71 -26.06
N ILE A 23 -28.68 -3.25 -27.32
CA ILE A 23 -27.47 -2.73 -27.98
C ILE A 23 -26.91 -1.52 -27.22
N LEU A 24 -27.76 -0.59 -26.79
CA LEU A 24 -27.30 0.58 -26.02
C LEU A 24 -26.67 0.19 -24.69
N ILE A 25 -27.25 -0.77 -23.97
CA ILE A 25 -26.68 -1.29 -22.71
C ILE A 25 -25.33 -1.96 -22.98
N LEU A 26 -25.22 -2.76 -24.04
CA LEU A 26 -23.98 -3.42 -24.41
C LEU A 26 -22.90 -2.42 -24.83
N VAL A 27 -23.25 -1.39 -25.62
CA VAL A 27 -22.33 -0.32 -26.00
C VAL A 27 -21.89 0.48 -24.78
N TRP A 28 -22.79 0.77 -23.84
CA TRP A 28 -22.43 1.46 -22.60
C TRP A 28 -21.50 0.62 -21.72
N ASN A 29 -21.79 -0.68 -21.57
CA ASN A 29 -20.92 -1.59 -20.82
C ASN A 29 -19.57 -1.78 -21.51
N LEU A 30 -19.54 -1.85 -22.84
CA LEU A 30 -18.30 -1.94 -23.61
C LEU A 30 -17.51 -0.63 -23.52
N TRP A 31 -18.18 0.52 -23.58
CA TRP A 31 -17.55 1.82 -23.40
C TRP A 31 -16.96 1.96 -21.99
N LYS A 32 -17.70 1.55 -20.96
CA LYS A 32 -17.19 1.48 -19.58
C LYS A 32 -16.07 0.46 -19.41
N ALA A 33 -16.07 -0.64 -20.14
CA ALA A 33 -14.97 -1.62 -20.07
C ALA A 33 -13.71 -1.15 -20.80
N LEU A 34 -13.85 -0.44 -21.93
CA LEU A 34 -12.73 0.03 -22.74
C LEU A 34 -12.15 1.36 -22.25
N PHE A 35 -12.99 2.22 -21.67
CA PHE A 35 -12.64 3.56 -21.21
C PHE A 35 -12.88 3.76 -19.71
N GLY A 36 -13.31 2.72 -18.99
CA GLY A 36 -13.30 2.74 -17.54
C GLY A 36 -11.86 2.67 -17.06
N GLU A 37 -11.44 3.69 -16.33
CA GLU A 37 -10.08 3.93 -15.84
C GLU A 37 -9.60 2.94 -14.76
N ASP A 38 -9.93 1.64 -14.82
CA ASP A 38 -9.87 0.75 -13.65
C ASP A 38 -8.72 -0.27 -13.66
N THR A 39 -7.53 0.05 -14.18
CA THR A 39 -6.40 -0.91 -14.16
C THR A 39 -5.05 -0.43 -13.62
N THR A 40 -4.89 0.82 -13.17
CA THR A 40 -3.61 1.29 -12.59
C THR A 40 -3.61 1.51 -11.08
N ARG A 41 -4.77 1.36 -10.42
CA ARG A 41 -4.98 1.65 -8.98
C ARG A 41 -4.65 0.48 -8.07
N ALA A 42 -3.48 -0.11 -8.31
CA ALA A 42 -3.06 -1.34 -7.68
C ALA A 42 -1.77 -1.10 -6.93
N ALA A 43 -1.73 -1.52 -5.67
CA ALA A 43 -0.48 -1.89 -5.06
C ALA A 43 -0.15 -3.33 -5.50
N TYR A 44 1.12 -3.62 -5.71
CA TYR A 44 1.60 -4.96 -6.06
C TYR A 44 2.34 -5.52 -4.87
N LEU A 45 1.83 -6.61 -4.32
CA LEU A 45 2.45 -7.31 -3.23
C LEU A 45 3.34 -8.43 -3.78
N HIS A 46 4.53 -8.55 -3.21
CA HIS A 46 5.55 -9.53 -3.53
C HIS A 46 5.96 -10.27 -2.26
N VAL A 47 5.80 -11.60 -2.25
CA VAL A 47 6.28 -12.44 -1.15
C VAL A 47 7.75 -12.75 -1.40
N ILE A 48 8.64 -12.22 -0.57
CA ILE A 48 10.10 -12.36 -0.74
C ILE A 48 10.60 -13.63 -0.06
N ASP A 49 10.12 -13.87 1.15
CA ASP A 49 10.46 -15.03 1.97
C ASP A 49 9.27 -15.40 2.87
N GLY A 50 9.09 -16.70 3.10
CA GLY A 50 8.02 -17.25 3.92
C GLY A 50 6.63 -17.22 3.26
N SER A 51 5.61 -16.88 4.05
CA SER A 51 4.20 -16.87 3.66
C SER A 51 3.47 -15.61 4.13
N ALA A 52 2.47 -15.22 3.35
CA ALA A 52 1.51 -14.18 3.68
C ALA A 52 0.09 -14.69 3.38
N GLN A 53 -0.89 -14.07 4.02
CA GLN A 53 -2.30 -14.31 3.77
C GLN A 53 -2.99 -12.99 3.46
N MET A 54 -4.02 -13.04 2.62
CA MET A 54 -4.84 -11.89 2.25
C MET A 54 -6.30 -12.16 2.59
N LYS A 55 -6.96 -11.14 3.13
CA LYS A 55 -8.40 -11.06 3.26
C LYS A 55 -8.88 -9.94 2.34
N THR A 56 -9.68 -10.28 1.34
CA THR A 56 -10.20 -9.30 0.39
C THR A 56 -11.30 -8.45 1.00
N TRP A 57 -11.51 -7.26 0.45
CA TRP A 57 -12.62 -6.40 0.90
C TRP A 57 -13.97 -7.14 0.86
N ASN A 58 -14.76 -7.00 1.93
CA ASN A 58 -16.05 -7.66 2.15
C ASN A 58 -16.00 -9.20 2.23
N THR A 59 -14.84 -9.76 2.56
CA THR A 59 -14.70 -11.17 2.91
C THR A 59 -14.19 -11.32 4.33
N ASP A 60 -14.61 -12.38 5.01
CA ASP A 60 -14.18 -12.68 6.38
C ASP A 60 -12.99 -13.66 6.42
N ASP A 61 -12.77 -14.39 5.32
CA ASP A 61 -11.79 -15.47 5.25
C ASP A 61 -10.47 -15.01 4.66
N TYR A 62 -9.39 -15.41 5.33
CA TYR A 62 -8.03 -15.29 4.82
C TYR A 62 -7.70 -16.44 3.88
N PHE A 63 -7.03 -16.12 2.76
CA PHE A 63 -6.43 -17.12 1.89
C PHE A 63 -4.92 -16.90 1.76
N SER A 64 -4.19 -18.00 1.55
CA SER A 64 -2.73 -17.95 1.45
C SER A 64 -2.28 -17.39 0.11
N LEU A 65 -1.30 -16.50 0.15
CA LEU A 65 -0.61 -15.99 -1.02
C LEU A 65 0.64 -16.83 -1.27
N SER A 66 0.81 -17.29 -2.50
CA SER A 66 1.98 -18.07 -2.91
C SER A 66 2.92 -17.30 -3.84
N THR A 67 2.44 -16.20 -4.42
CA THR A 67 3.14 -15.38 -5.40
C THR A 67 2.64 -13.95 -5.32
N ASP A 68 3.16 -13.13 -6.23
CA ASP A 68 2.74 -11.76 -6.45
C ASP A 68 1.22 -11.63 -6.62
N VAL A 69 0.64 -10.61 -5.99
CA VAL A 69 -0.79 -10.33 -6.04
C VAL A 69 -1.05 -8.84 -6.13
N VAL A 70 -2.15 -8.48 -6.81
CA VAL A 70 -2.66 -7.11 -6.80
C VAL A 70 -3.43 -6.88 -5.50
N VAL A 71 -3.00 -5.88 -4.75
CA VAL A 71 -3.65 -5.37 -3.55
C VAL A 71 -4.54 -4.20 -3.92
N ARG A 72 -5.78 -4.22 -3.42
CA ARG A 72 -6.80 -3.19 -3.64
C ARG A 72 -7.19 -2.53 -2.32
N GLN A 73 -7.87 -1.40 -2.45
CA GLN A 73 -8.51 -0.74 -1.32
C GLN A 73 -9.48 -1.71 -0.62
N GLY A 74 -9.41 -1.72 0.71
CA GLY A 74 -10.17 -2.57 1.61
C GLY A 74 -9.56 -3.95 1.86
N ASP A 75 -8.47 -4.32 1.17
CA ASP A 75 -7.78 -5.58 1.42
C ASP A 75 -6.94 -5.51 2.70
N GLU A 76 -6.76 -6.65 3.36
CA GLU A 76 -5.96 -6.81 4.57
C GLU A 76 -4.94 -7.93 4.36
N ILE A 77 -3.68 -7.66 4.68
CA ILE A 77 -2.55 -8.56 4.51
C ILE A 77 -1.98 -8.91 5.88
N SER A 78 -1.85 -10.20 6.14
CA SER A 78 -1.19 -10.72 7.34
C SER A 78 0.05 -11.53 6.94
N VAL A 79 1.20 -11.18 7.52
CA VAL A 79 2.50 -11.75 7.19
C VAL A 79 2.91 -12.70 8.31
N SER A 80 3.22 -13.96 7.97
CA SER A 80 3.60 -14.95 8.99
C SER A 80 4.93 -14.57 9.66
N ASN A 81 5.15 -15.04 10.89
CA ASN A 81 6.39 -14.77 11.63
C ASN A 81 7.64 -15.20 10.84
N GLY A 82 8.63 -14.32 10.77
CA GLY A 82 9.87 -14.53 10.00
C GLY A 82 9.74 -14.35 8.48
N SER A 83 8.53 -14.18 7.94
CA SER A 83 8.32 -13.88 6.52
C SER A 83 8.65 -12.42 6.20
N LYS A 84 8.83 -12.13 4.90
CA LYS A 84 9.10 -10.78 4.38
C LYS A 84 8.29 -10.54 3.14
N VAL A 85 7.61 -9.40 3.11
CA VAL A 85 6.77 -8.97 1.99
C VAL A 85 7.15 -7.56 1.57
N ILE A 86 7.10 -7.30 0.27
CA ILE A 86 7.28 -5.97 -0.32
C ILE A 86 6.00 -5.60 -1.05
N VAL A 87 5.53 -4.38 -0.84
CA VAL A 87 4.37 -3.80 -1.51
C VAL A 87 4.85 -2.58 -2.30
N GLU A 88 4.67 -2.61 -3.62
CA GLU A 88 4.96 -1.49 -4.52
C GLU A 88 3.64 -0.77 -4.87
N PHE A 89 3.52 0.49 -4.46
CA PHE A 89 2.36 1.32 -4.77
C PHE A 89 2.45 1.94 -6.17
N PHE A 90 1.33 2.46 -6.66
CA PHE A 90 1.21 3.05 -8.00
C PHE A 90 2.09 4.29 -8.19
N ASP A 91 2.45 4.99 -7.12
CA ASP A 91 3.28 6.19 -7.13
C ASP A 91 4.79 5.87 -7.04
N GLY A 92 5.15 4.59 -6.91
CA GLY A 92 6.53 4.14 -6.71
C GLY A 92 6.96 4.04 -5.25
N THR A 93 6.11 4.37 -4.29
CA THR A 93 6.37 4.12 -2.86
C THR A 93 6.54 2.63 -2.63
N ILE A 94 7.54 2.25 -1.85
CA ILE A 94 7.77 0.88 -1.42
C ILE A 94 7.45 0.77 0.07
N MET A 95 6.56 -0.15 0.42
CA MET A 95 6.35 -0.58 1.81
C MET A 95 6.87 -2.00 1.97
N ARG A 96 7.74 -2.23 2.95
CA ARG A 96 8.18 -3.57 3.32
C ARG A 96 7.53 -3.96 4.64
N MET A 97 6.96 -5.15 4.70
CA MET A 97 6.28 -5.66 5.89
C MET A 97 7.13 -6.74 6.55
N GLY A 98 7.32 -6.58 7.87
CA GLY A 98 8.01 -7.57 8.71
C GLY A 98 7.15 -8.80 8.99
N GLY A 99 7.80 -9.83 9.53
CA GLY A 99 7.09 -11.03 9.98
C GLY A 99 6.22 -10.73 11.19
N GLY A 100 4.99 -11.23 11.21
CA GLY A 100 4.00 -10.93 12.24
C GLY A 100 3.16 -9.68 11.94
N SER A 101 3.48 -8.93 10.88
CA SER A 101 2.74 -7.69 10.58
C SER A 101 1.37 -7.96 9.96
N THR A 102 0.39 -7.15 10.34
CA THR A 102 -0.93 -7.11 9.70
C THR A 102 -1.27 -5.68 9.28
N VAL A 103 -1.53 -5.47 7.99
CA VAL A 103 -1.82 -4.15 7.40
C VAL A 103 -3.11 -4.21 6.60
N ARG A 104 -3.97 -3.20 6.76
CA ARG A 104 -5.15 -2.97 5.94
C ARG A 104 -4.93 -1.74 5.05
N PHE A 105 -5.41 -1.80 3.80
CA PHE A 105 -5.25 -0.72 2.83
C PHE A 105 -6.56 0.06 2.73
N ASP A 106 -6.69 1.16 3.47
CA ASP A 106 -7.97 1.87 3.64
C ASP A 106 -8.31 2.78 2.45
N LEU A 107 -7.31 3.46 1.88
CA LEU A 107 -7.45 4.32 0.70
C LEU A 107 -6.24 4.18 -0.21
N LEU A 108 -6.51 3.94 -1.51
CA LEU A 108 -5.51 3.95 -2.58
C LEU A 108 -6.03 4.84 -3.72
N ASP A 109 -5.77 6.15 -3.64
CA ASP A 109 -6.31 7.14 -4.59
C ASP A 109 -5.21 7.80 -5.42
N ASP A 110 -5.27 7.61 -6.74
CA ASP A 110 -4.37 8.20 -7.74
C ASP A 110 -5.02 9.31 -8.58
N LYS A 111 -6.30 9.65 -8.31
CA LYS A 111 -7.13 10.43 -9.25
C LYS A 111 -7.00 11.93 -9.16
N ASN A 112 -6.46 12.43 -8.07
CA ASN A 112 -6.42 13.86 -7.83
C ASN A 112 -5.03 14.42 -8.12
N ASP A 113 -4.92 15.73 -8.31
CA ASP A 113 -3.64 16.45 -8.26
C ASP A 113 -2.86 16.19 -6.94
N ASN A 114 -3.50 15.54 -5.96
CA ASN A 114 -2.94 15.09 -4.70
C ASN A 114 -3.25 13.58 -4.51
N PRO A 115 -2.39 12.67 -4.98
CA PRO A 115 -2.56 11.24 -4.70
C PRO A 115 -2.47 10.97 -3.19
N GLN A 116 -3.22 9.97 -2.72
CA GLN A 116 -3.33 9.61 -1.30
C GLN A 116 -3.23 8.11 -1.07
N LEU A 117 -2.49 7.76 -0.02
CA LEU A 117 -2.35 6.42 0.53
C LEU A 117 -2.74 6.49 2.01
N GLU A 118 -3.78 5.77 2.41
CA GLU A 118 -4.16 5.57 3.81
C GLU A 118 -4.09 4.08 4.11
N ILE A 119 -3.32 3.70 5.13
CA ILE A 119 -3.15 2.31 5.55
C ILE A 119 -3.31 2.21 7.07
N SER A 120 -3.91 1.13 7.56
CA SER A 120 -3.94 0.81 8.98
C SER A 120 -2.89 -0.26 9.30
N LEU A 121 -1.93 0.05 10.17
CA LEU A 121 -1.00 -0.92 10.75
C LEU A 121 -1.59 -1.52 12.03
N LEU A 122 -2.24 -2.67 11.89
CA LEU A 122 -2.97 -3.33 12.98
C LEU A 122 -2.03 -3.99 14.00
N ASP A 123 -0.91 -4.55 13.53
CA ASP A 123 0.13 -5.19 14.35
C ASP A 123 1.44 -5.31 13.55
N GLY A 124 2.57 -5.42 14.25
CA GLY A 124 3.90 -5.63 13.70
C GLY A 124 4.59 -4.36 13.19
N MET A 125 5.42 -4.49 12.16
CA MET A 125 6.28 -3.40 11.67
C MET A 125 6.25 -3.26 10.14
N ILE A 126 6.38 -2.02 9.68
CA ILE A 126 6.51 -1.67 8.26
C ILE A 126 7.64 -0.67 8.04
N TRP A 127 8.32 -0.81 6.91
CA TRP A 127 9.34 0.11 6.44
C TRP A 127 8.85 0.80 5.17
N ILE A 128 8.83 2.12 5.17
CA ILE A 128 8.37 2.94 4.06
C ILE A 128 9.57 3.61 3.40
N ASN A 129 9.61 3.53 2.07
CA ASN A 129 10.55 4.26 1.23
C ASN A 129 9.77 5.01 0.12
N LYS A 130 9.62 6.33 0.31
CA LYS A 130 8.97 7.27 -0.63
C LYS A 130 9.96 8.03 -1.51
N ILE A 131 11.20 7.55 -1.62
CA ILE A 131 12.23 8.16 -2.48
C ILE A 131 12.59 7.25 -3.65
N TYR A 132 11.97 6.07 -3.70
CA TYR A 132 12.26 5.05 -4.69
C TYR A 132 11.74 5.46 -6.08
N LYS A 133 12.63 5.40 -7.08
CA LYS A 133 12.33 5.69 -8.51
C LYS A 133 11.70 7.08 -8.77
N GLY A 134 11.90 8.06 -7.89
CA GLY A 134 11.34 9.40 -8.07
C GLY A 134 9.83 9.42 -7.86
N THR A 135 9.41 8.88 -6.71
CA THR A 135 8.02 8.83 -6.24
C THR A 135 7.30 10.16 -6.43
N ALA A 136 6.05 10.13 -6.88
CA ALA A 136 5.21 11.32 -6.95
C ALA A 136 4.97 11.92 -5.56
N GLU A 137 4.60 13.20 -5.48
CA GLU A 137 4.14 13.81 -4.23
C GLU A 137 2.79 13.20 -3.83
N THR A 138 2.85 12.13 -3.04
CA THR A 138 1.69 11.41 -2.51
C THR A 138 1.60 11.63 -1.01
N GLY A 139 0.40 11.99 -0.53
CA GLY A 139 0.11 12.00 0.90
C GLY A 139 0.04 10.57 1.41
N LEU A 140 0.83 10.22 2.42
CA LEU A 140 0.77 8.94 3.09
C LEU A 140 0.35 9.16 4.54
N SER A 141 -0.71 8.47 4.95
CA SER A 141 -1.18 8.41 6.33
C SER A 141 -1.21 6.95 6.80
N ILE A 142 -0.68 6.69 7.99
CA ILE A 142 -0.58 5.35 8.58
C ILE A 142 -1.28 5.39 9.93
N ASP A 143 -2.43 4.74 10.00
CA ASP A 143 -3.26 4.65 11.19
C ASP A 143 -2.79 3.48 12.07
N LEU A 144 -2.54 3.78 13.34
CA LEU A 144 -2.31 2.80 14.40
C LEU A 144 -3.47 2.91 15.41
N ALA A 145 -3.37 2.22 16.55
CA ALA A 145 -4.45 2.20 17.54
C ALA A 145 -4.72 3.59 18.16
N ASP A 146 -3.67 4.30 18.58
CA ASP A 146 -3.79 5.59 19.28
C ASP A 146 -2.92 6.70 18.66
N ILE A 147 -2.31 6.45 17.49
CA ILE A 147 -1.55 7.45 16.73
C ILE A 147 -1.83 7.37 15.23
N ILE A 148 -1.60 8.49 14.54
CA ILE A 148 -1.56 8.58 13.09
C ILE A 148 -0.17 9.08 12.69
N VAL A 149 0.44 8.44 11.69
CA VAL A 149 1.73 8.86 11.14
C VAL A 149 1.51 9.45 9.75
N ASP A 150 1.69 10.75 9.63
CA ASP A 150 1.48 11.50 8.40
C ASP A 150 2.79 11.94 7.75
N SER A 151 2.93 11.58 6.48
CA SER A 151 4.09 11.90 5.67
C SER A 151 3.67 12.47 4.32
N ARG A 152 3.83 13.78 4.14
CA ARG A 152 3.65 14.46 2.85
C ARG A 152 4.94 14.54 2.03
N ALA A 153 6.08 14.52 2.70
CA ALA A 153 7.39 14.59 2.04
C ALA A 153 7.86 13.20 1.58
N ALA A 154 8.85 13.20 0.69
CA ALA A 154 9.63 12.02 0.39
C ALA A 154 10.55 11.70 1.58
N GLY A 155 10.66 10.43 1.95
CA GLY A 155 11.50 9.99 3.06
C GLY A 155 11.56 8.47 3.20
N ILE A 156 12.41 8.03 4.12
CA ILE A 156 12.57 6.65 4.56
C ILE A 156 12.34 6.59 6.06
N PHE A 157 11.37 5.78 6.48
CA PHE A 157 11.01 5.64 7.88
C PHE A 157 10.40 4.26 8.17
N GLU A 158 10.35 3.92 9.44
CA GLU A 158 9.77 2.70 9.94
C GLU A 158 8.69 3.03 10.96
N VAL A 159 7.63 2.21 10.96
CA VAL A 159 6.51 2.31 11.89
C VAL A 159 6.23 0.93 12.47
N GLU A 160 6.14 0.87 13.79
CA GLU A 160 5.90 -0.33 14.59
C GLU A 160 4.61 -0.16 15.39
N SER A 161 3.78 -1.20 15.42
CA SER A 161 2.55 -1.32 16.18
C SER A 161 2.59 -2.64 16.97
N GLY A 162 2.21 -2.60 18.24
CA GLY A 162 2.31 -3.75 19.14
C GLY A 162 2.07 -3.34 20.58
N GLU A 163 2.86 -3.87 21.52
CA GLU A 163 2.84 -3.42 22.93
C GLU A 163 3.30 -1.96 23.07
N ASP A 164 4.33 -1.61 22.31
CA ASP A 164 4.79 -0.24 22.13
C ASP A 164 4.53 0.15 20.66
N MET A 165 4.20 1.42 20.42
CA MET A 165 4.18 2.00 19.08
C MET A 165 5.46 2.79 18.87
N ALA A 166 6.10 2.65 17.72
CA ALA A 166 7.31 3.38 17.42
C ALA A 166 7.31 3.95 16.00
N VAL A 167 7.92 5.12 15.85
CA VAL A 167 8.14 5.78 14.56
C VAL A 167 9.61 6.19 14.49
N ARG A 168 10.33 5.71 13.48
CA ARG A 168 11.78 5.89 13.35
C ARG A 168 12.14 6.45 11.99
N ILE A 169 12.86 7.57 11.94
CA ILE A 169 13.10 8.31 10.70
C ILE A 169 14.57 8.19 10.29
N PHE A 170 14.83 7.76 9.05
CA PHE A 170 16.19 7.54 8.54
C PHE A 170 16.59 8.55 7.47
N ASP A 171 15.63 9.04 6.69
CA ASP A 171 15.86 10.04 5.66
C ASP A 171 14.57 10.83 5.40
N VAL A 172 14.65 12.14 5.19
CA VAL A 172 13.51 13.01 4.84
C VAL A 172 14.02 14.17 4.00
N PHE A 173 13.32 14.48 2.91
CA PHE A 173 13.69 15.54 1.95
C PHE A 173 12.99 16.88 2.24
N ASN A 174 12.35 17.01 3.41
CA ASN A 174 11.74 18.24 3.92
C ASN A 174 12.23 18.51 5.36
N GLU A 175 12.34 19.79 5.73
CA GLU A 175 12.77 20.24 7.05
C GLU A 175 11.75 19.86 8.16
N ASP A 176 10.49 19.64 7.79
CA ASP A 176 9.40 19.38 8.74
C ASP A 176 9.38 17.93 9.29
N GLY A 177 10.12 16.99 8.68
CA GLY A 177 10.14 15.60 9.13
C GLY A 177 8.85 14.81 8.82
N VAL A 178 8.54 13.83 9.67
CA VAL A 178 7.27 13.07 9.66
C VAL A 178 6.45 13.48 10.87
N LEU A 179 5.16 13.75 10.65
CA LEU A 179 4.23 14.17 11.70
C LEU A 179 3.64 12.94 12.38
N VAL A 180 3.69 12.89 13.71
CA VAL A 180 3.01 11.87 14.52
C VAL A 180 1.91 12.56 15.30
N GLU A 181 0.68 12.29 14.94
CA GLU A 181 -0.51 12.79 15.65
C GLU A 181 -0.90 11.79 16.74
N ILE A 182 -0.93 12.24 18.00
CA ILE A 182 -1.37 11.41 19.13
C ILE A 182 -2.87 11.62 19.32
N LEU A 183 -3.63 10.53 19.34
CA LEU A 183 -5.08 10.56 19.47
C LEU A 183 -5.53 10.52 20.94
N GLU A 184 -6.69 11.10 21.21
CA GLU A 184 -7.43 10.92 22.45
C GLU A 184 -7.85 9.45 22.59
N LYS A 185 -8.02 8.97 23.82
CA LYS A 185 -8.52 7.63 24.09
C LYS A 185 -9.84 7.37 23.36
N GLY A 186 -9.82 6.50 22.36
CA GLY A 186 -10.96 6.20 21.50
C GLY A 186 -10.82 6.71 20.05
N GLY A 187 -9.78 7.46 19.73
CA GLY A 187 -9.32 7.70 18.35
C GLY A 187 -9.94 8.89 17.61
N ASP A 188 -10.89 9.60 18.19
CA ASP A 188 -11.68 10.59 17.43
C ASP A 188 -11.04 11.99 17.29
N LYS A 189 -9.98 12.28 18.05
CA LYS A 189 -9.42 13.64 18.16
C LYS A 189 -7.92 13.63 18.45
N VAL A 190 -7.16 14.45 17.75
CA VAL A 190 -5.74 14.71 18.05
C VAL A 190 -5.59 15.52 19.34
N VAL A 191 -4.75 15.05 20.26
CA VAL A 191 -4.43 15.71 21.54
C VAL A 191 -3.08 16.42 21.53
N GLU A 192 -2.12 15.91 20.77
CA GLU A 192 -0.76 16.45 20.62
C GLU A 192 -0.18 15.99 19.28
N GLU A 193 0.78 16.74 18.75
CA GLU A 193 1.51 16.43 17.53
C GLU A 193 3.01 16.48 17.79
N GLU A 194 3.75 15.49 17.28
CA GLU A 194 5.21 15.43 17.38
C GLU A 194 5.82 15.38 15.97
N ASN A 195 6.74 16.30 15.66
CA ASN A 195 7.49 16.25 14.40
C ASN A 195 8.78 15.45 14.62
N VAL A 196 8.90 14.32 13.93
CA VAL A 196 10.05 13.42 14.05
C VAL A 196 11.00 13.64 12.88
N GLY A 197 12.21 14.11 13.19
CA GLY A 197 13.25 14.41 12.21
C GLY A 197 14.20 13.24 11.95
N VAL A 198 15.09 13.41 10.98
CA VAL A 198 16.09 12.41 10.59
C VAL A 198 16.98 11.99 11.77
N GLY A 199 17.12 10.68 11.97
CA GLY A 199 17.90 10.09 13.05
C GLY A 199 17.20 10.10 14.41
N GLN A 200 15.94 10.54 14.46
CA GLN A 200 15.11 10.52 15.66
C GLN A 200 14.11 9.37 15.64
N GLU A 201 13.66 8.99 16.83
CA GLU A 201 12.56 8.08 17.06
C GLU A 201 11.60 8.65 18.11
N VAL A 202 10.34 8.23 18.00
CA VAL A 202 9.31 8.35 19.04
C VAL A 202 8.88 6.95 19.41
N VAL A 203 8.85 6.64 20.71
CA VAL A 203 8.35 5.37 21.24
C VAL A 203 7.27 5.68 22.27
N LEU A 204 6.05 5.18 22.02
CA LEU A 204 4.86 5.44 22.80
C LEU A 204 4.34 4.12 23.38
N ASN A 205 4.29 4.07 24.70
CA ASN A 205 3.64 2.99 25.44
C ASN A 205 2.45 3.54 26.22
N ASP A 206 1.64 2.66 26.79
CA ASP A 206 0.44 3.01 27.56
C ASP A 206 0.68 4.11 28.61
N LYS A 207 1.84 4.09 29.29
CA LYS A 207 2.15 5.07 30.34
C LYS A 207 2.45 6.46 29.78
N ILE A 208 3.02 6.53 28.57
CA ILE A 208 3.29 7.80 27.88
C ILE A 208 1.98 8.36 27.32
N LEU A 209 1.16 7.52 26.68
CA LEU A 209 -0.16 7.91 26.17
C LEU A 209 -1.06 8.43 27.30
N GLU A 210 -1.07 7.76 28.46
CA GLU A 210 -1.83 8.23 29.62
C GLU A 210 -1.41 9.64 30.08
N ARG A 211 -0.14 10.01 29.91
CA ARG A 211 0.33 11.37 30.22
C ARG A 211 -0.19 12.39 29.21
N TYR A 212 -0.17 12.07 27.92
CA TYR A 212 -0.77 12.94 26.90
C TYR A 212 -2.27 13.15 27.15
N TRP A 213 -3.00 12.10 27.52
CA TRP A 213 -4.43 12.21 27.87
C TRP A 213 -4.71 12.99 29.16
N GLN A 214 -3.70 13.15 30.02
CA GLN A 214 -3.74 14.04 31.18
C GLN A 214 -3.25 15.46 30.86
N HIS A 215 -3.12 15.81 29.58
CA HIS A 215 -2.59 17.08 29.07
C HIS A 215 -1.19 17.40 29.59
N GLN A 216 -0.36 16.36 29.74
CA GLN A 216 1.07 16.51 29.97
C GLN A 216 1.78 16.34 28.63
N SER A 217 2.87 17.09 28.40
CA SER A 217 3.71 16.95 27.21
C SER A 217 5.04 16.26 27.62
N PRO A 218 5.06 14.92 27.77
CA PRO A 218 6.29 14.19 28.05
C PRO A 218 7.28 14.35 26.89
N SER A 219 8.57 14.35 27.19
CA SER A 219 9.61 14.28 26.15
C SER A 219 9.72 12.84 25.66
N VAL A 220 9.30 12.58 24.41
CA VAL A 220 9.29 11.24 23.79
C VAL A 220 10.30 11.08 22.65
N LEU A 221 10.82 12.20 22.13
CA LEU A 221 11.83 12.21 21.08
C LEU A 221 13.19 11.73 21.60
N ALA A 222 13.73 10.70 20.98
CA ALA A 222 15.07 10.17 21.23
C ALA A 222 15.84 10.02 19.91
N ALA A 223 17.15 9.77 20.00
CA ALA A 223 17.91 9.33 18.84
C ALA A 223 17.61 7.84 18.57
N VAL A 224 17.51 7.44 17.30
CA VAL A 224 17.27 6.04 16.93
C VAL A 224 18.32 5.15 17.60
N SER A 225 17.85 4.18 18.38
CA SER A 225 18.71 3.31 19.18
C SER A 225 19.72 2.51 18.32
N ASP A 226 20.92 2.31 18.86
CA ASP A 226 21.96 1.50 18.21
C ASP A 226 21.59 0.01 18.20
N GLU A 227 20.76 -0.44 19.14
CA GLU A 227 20.23 -1.80 19.19
C GLU A 227 19.33 -2.09 17.99
N PHE A 228 18.39 -1.19 17.70
CA PHE A 228 17.53 -1.30 16.51
C PHE A 228 18.36 -1.37 15.22
N LYS A 229 19.36 -0.49 15.07
CA LYS A 229 20.26 -0.47 13.90
C LYS A 229 21.09 -1.75 13.74
N GLN A 230 21.26 -2.52 14.81
CA GLN A 230 21.95 -3.82 14.76
C GLN A 230 21.00 -4.97 14.44
N GLY A 231 19.68 -4.75 14.48
CA GLY A 231 18.66 -5.75 14.17
C GLY A 231 18.67 -6.19 12.71
N ASP A 232 18.26 -7.45 12.47
CA ASP A 232 18.18 -8.02 11.12
C ASP A 232 17.13 -7.31 10.25
N TRP A 233 16.06 -6.81 10.87
CA TRP A 233 15.04 -6.01 10.20
C TRP A 233 15.63 -4.74 9.57
N TYR A 234 16.35 -3.94 10.35
CA TYR A 234 17.01 -2.72 9.86
C TYR A 234 18.02 -3.04 8.76
N LYS A 235 18.90 -4.01 9.00
CA LYS A 235 19.95 -4.40 8.04
C LYS A 235 19.36 -4.86 6.70
N TRP A 236 18.27 -5.63 6.74
CA TRP A 236 17.59 -6.08 5.52
C TRP A 236 17.00 -4.90 4.74
N ASN A 237 16.30 -3.99 5.41
CA ASN A 237 15.70 -2.83 4.75
C ASN A 237 16.75 -1.91 4.12
N VAL A 238 17.83 -1.61 4.85
CA VAL A 238 18.95 -0.79 4.31
C VAL A 238 19.62 -1.47 3.13
N ALA A 239 19.80 -2.79 3.17
CA ALA A 239 20.35 -3.55 2.05
C ALA A 239 19.43 -3.47 0.82
N GLU A 240 18.11 -3.61 1.00
CA GLU A 240 17.11 -3.46 -0.06
C GLU A 240 17.00 -2.03 -0.58
N ASP A 241 17.17 -1.00 0.26
CA ASP A 241 17.21 0.39 -0.20
C ASP A 241 18.46 0.67 -1.05
N THR A 242 19.58 0.01 -0.75
CA THR A 242 20.83 0.16 -1.50
C THR A 242 20.86 -0.66 -2.79
N LYS A 243 20.28 -1.87 -2.74
CA LYS A 243 20.24 -2.84 -3.84
C LYS A 243 18.84 -3.43 -3.95
N PRO A 244 17.89 -2.68 -4.52
CA PRO A 244 16.49 -3.07 -4.56
C PRO A 244 16.30 -4.33 -5.40
N THR A 245 15.53 -5.28 -4.86
CA THR A 245 14.97 -6.39 -5.64
C THR A 245 14.11 -5.82 -6.78
N VAL A 246 14.30 -6.35 -7.99
CA VAL A 246 13.58 -5.93 -9.19
C VAL A 246 12.44 -6.91 -9.47
N PHE A 247 11.24 -6.38 -9.66
CA PHE A 247 10.07 -7.17 -10.05
C PHE A 247 9.70 -6.85 -11.49
N GLU A 248 9.61 -7.88 -12.34
CA GLU A 248 9.19 -7.68 -13.73
C GLU A 248 7.68 -7.88 -13.85
N LYS A 249 7.04 -6.86 -14.44
CA LYS A 249 5.61 -6.88 -14.72
C LYS A 249 5.34 -7.45 -16.11
N PHE A 250 4.78 -8.66 -16.21
CA PHE A 250 4.35 -9.24 -17.49
C PHE A 250 2.87 -9.00 -17.72
N ALA A 251 2.49 -8.46 -18.88
CA ALA A 251 1.09 -8.44 -19.28
C ALA A 251 0.67 -9.87 -19.69
N GLY A 252 0.10 -10.63 -18.77
CA GLY A 252 -0.52 -11.92 -19.07
C GLY A 252 -1.73 -11.76 -19.99
N VAL A 253 -2.08 -12.81 -20.74
CA VAL A 253 -3.22 -12.85 -21.68
C VAL A 253 -4.56 -12.59 -20.97
N ASP A 254 -4.63 -12.82 -19.66
CA ASP A 254 -5.80 -12.58 -18.80
C ASP A 254 -5.68 -11.31 -17.91
N GLY A 255 -4.67 -10.46 -18.16
CA GLY A 255 -4.37 -9.29 -17.35
C GLY A 255 -3.35 -9.58 -16.25
N ALA A 256 -2.11 -9.13 -16.49
CA ALA A 256 -0.96 -9.08 -15.59
C ALA A 256 -0.59 -10.36 -14.81
N GLY A 257 0.47 -11.05 -15.23
CA GLY A 257 1.22 -12.00 -14.41
C GLY A 257 2.56 -11.38 -14.04
N LEU A 258 3.07 -11.58 -12.83
CA LEU A 258 4.34 -11.00 -12.38
C LEU A 258 5.35 -12.12 -12.10
N VAL A 259 6.63 -11.89 -12.40
CA VAL A 259 7.71 -12.82 -12.06
C VAL A 259 8.82 -12.04 -11.35
N LYS A 260 9.23 -12.54 -10.19
CA LYS A 260 10.41 -12.05 -9.47
C LYS A 260 11.65 -12.26 -10.33
N VAL A 261 12.43 -11.20 -10.56
CA VAL A 261 13.73 -11.27 -11.23
C VAL A 261 14.79 -10.98 -10.18
N GLU A 262 15.64 -11.97 -9.92
CA GLU A 262 16.78 -11.72 -9.04
C GLU A 262 17.63 -10.60 -9.67
N PRO A 263 18.07 -9.60 -8.90
CA PRO A 263 18.89 -8.52 -9.44
C PRO A 263 20.09 -9.15 -10.14
N GLU A 264 20.30 -8.80 -11.41
CA GLU A 264 21.53 -9.20 -12.11
C GLU A 264 22.69 -8.75 -11.24
N GLU A 265 23.46 -9.70 -10.71
CA GLU A 265 24.79 -9.37 -10.22
C GLU A 265 25.48 -8.72 -11.42
N VAL A 266 25.70 -7.40 -11.35
CA VAL A 266 26.62 -6.75 -12.26
C VAL A 266 27.98 -7.31 -11.89
N VAL A 267 28.29 -8.49 -12.44
CA VAL A 267 29.62 -9.06 -12.43
C VAL A 267 30.42 -8.02 -13.19
N GLY A 268 31.23 -7.27 -12.45
CA GLY A 268 32.11 -6.28 -13.02
C GLY A 268 33.10 -6.98 -13.94
N ASN A 269 32.70 -7.13 -15.21
CA ASN A 269 33.49 -7.34 -16.42
C ASN A 269 32.48 -7.54 -17.56
N GLY A 270 32.32 -6.51 -18.39
CA GLY A 270 31.37 -6.47 -19.50
C GLY A 270 31.63 -7.52 -20.59
N GLU A 271 31.25 -8.76 -20.34
CA GLU A 271 31.00 -9.78 -21.36
C GLU A 271 29.53 -10.17 -21.33
N ILE A 272 28.82 -9.73 -22.37
CA ILE A 272 27.51 -10.24 -22.73
C ILE A 272 27.74 -11.66 -23.26
N VAL A 273 27.30 -12.68 -22.53
CA VAL A 273 27.24 -14.06 -23.04
C VAL A 273 25.83 -14.27 -23.60
N GLU A 274 25.72 -14.38 -24.92
CA GLU A 274 24.46 -14.77 -25.58
C GLU A 274 24.16 -16.26 -25.30
N PRO A 275 22.89 -16.62 -25.05
CA PRO A 275 22.50 -18.01 -24.84
C PRO A 275 22.43 -18.79 -26.16
N GLU A 276 22.95 -20.03 -26.15
CA GLU A 276 22.66 -21.07 -27.16
C GLU A 276 21.28 -21.70 -26.96
#